data_AF-A0A7C7UAB2-F1
#
_entry.id   AF-A0A7C7UAB2-F1
#
_cell.length_a   1.000
_cell.length_b   1.000
_cell.length_c   1.000
_cell.angle_alpha   90.00
_cell.angle_beta   90.00
_cell.angle_gamma   90.00
#
_symmetry.space_group_name_H-M   'P 1'
#
loop_
_entity.id
_entity.type
_entity.pdbx_description
1 polymer ?
#
loop_
_entity_poly.entity_id
_entity_poly.type
_entity_poly.pdbx_seq_one_letter_code
_entity_poly.pdbx_strand_id
1 'polypeptide(L)'
;MIMRSARASKFHPTPWPSSTSSSRAEAPVGDMTETKGVSSQDPIRLYTQALNSYTEKVAAALALKGMPFARVVSEEPEDVQRWSPIARTLPVLEIDGRRKSDSIKIVKWLDELHPNPPLFSGDPRIAEAQRHLAEWSDDSFTWSWNRWRTARYP
;
A
#
# COMPACT_ATOMS: atom_id res chain seq x y z
N MET A 1 -7.00 43.12 18.89
CA MET A 1 -7.81 41.96 19.29
C MET A 1 -9.12 41.96 18.50
N ILE A 2 -9.17 41.29 17.35
CA ILE A 2 -10.40 40.84 16.67
C ILE A 2 -10.05 39.53 15.94
N MET A 3 -10.47 38.40 16.49
CA MET A 3 -10.37 37.08 15.85
C MET A 3 -11.54 36.89 14.89
N ARG A 4 -11.25 36.61 13.61
CA ARG A 4 -12.25 36.11 12.65
C ARG A 4 -12.29 34.59 12.73
N SER A 5 -13.41 34.06 13.19
CA SER A 5 -13.76 32.64 13.17
C SER A 5 -13.95 32.18 11.73
N ALA A 6 -13.14 31.21 11.29
CA ALA A 6 -13.32 30.52 10.01
C ALA A 6 -14.10 29.22 10.24
N ARG A 7 -15.21 29.11 9.51
CA ARG A 7 -16.19 28.02 9.55
C ARG A 7 -15.60 26.75 8.93
N ALA A 8 -15.61 25.64 9.66
CA ALA A 8 -15.18 24.34 9.14
C ALA A 8 -16.15 23.86 8.04
N SER A 9 -15.64 23.71 6.82
CA SER A 9 -16.37 23.11 5.71
C SER A 9 -16.40 21.59 5.88
N LYS A 10 -17.60 20.99 5.93
CA LYS A 10 -17.79 19.55 6.06
C LYS A 10 -17.50 18.89 4.72
N PHE A 11 -16.51 18.00 4.69
CA PHE A 11 -16.19 17.17 3.54
C PHE A 11 -17.25 16.08 3.36
N HIS A 12 -17.84 15.98 2.17
CA HIS A 12 -18.72 14.88 1.78
C HIS A 12 -18.08 14.12 0.63
N PRO A 13 -17.68 12.85 0.81
CA PRO A 13 -17.20 12.03 -0.29
C PRO A 13 -18.37 11.61 -1.18
N THR A 14 -18.25 11.88 -2.49
CA THR A 14 -19.18 11.40 -3.52
C THR A 14 -19.04 9.88 -3.71
N PRO A 15 -20.15 9.14 -3.85
CA PRO A 15 -20.09 7.71 -4.12
C PRO A 15 -19.57 7.42 -5.53
N TRP A 16 -18.84 6.31 -5.66
CA TRP A 16 -18.31 5.79 -6.93
C TRP A 16 -19.44 5.30 -7.86
N PRO A 17 -19.33 5.49 -9.19
CA PRO A 17 -20.30 4.96 -10.14
C PRO A 17 -20.17 3.44 -10.28
N SER A 18 -21.26 2.73 -10.07
CA SER A 18 -21.39 1.30 -10.39
C SER A 18 -21.40 1.10 -11.91
N SER A 19 -20.45 0.32 -12.43
CA SER A 19 -20.38 -0.03 -13.85
C SER A 19 -21.55 -0.92 -14.25
N THR A 20 -22.45 -0.42 -15.08
CA THR A 20 -23.42 -1.22 -15.82
C THR A 20 -22.68 -2.00 -16.90
N SER A 21 -22.76 -3.34 -16.87
CA SER A 21 -22.21 -4.18 -17.93
C SER A 21 -23.03 -4.00 -19.21
N SER A 22 -22.42 -3.39 -20.22
CA SER A 22 -22.97 -3.33 -21.58
C SER A 22 -22.74 -4.67 -22.26
N SER A 23 -23.82 -5.44 -22.48
CA SER A 23 -23.82 -6.60 -23.37
C SER A 23 -23.55 -6.17 -24.81
N ARG A 24 -22.57 -6.79 -25.49
CA ARG A 24 -22.43 -6.67 -26.96
C ARG A 24 -22.05 -8.01 -27.60
N ALA A 25 -22.93 -8.38 -28.53
CA ALA A 25 -22.99 -9.48 -29.48
C ALA A 25 -21.70 -10.26 -29.86
N GLU A 26 -21.89 -11.57 -29.99
CA GLU A 26 -20.98 -12.58 -30.57
C GLU A 26 -20.92 -12.53 -32.11
N ALA A 27 -19.72 -12.86 -32.66
CA ALA A 27 -19.45 -13.69 -33.86
C ALA A 27 -17.95 -13.62 -34.24
N PRO A 28 -17.40 -14.52 -35.10
CA PRO A 28 -17.47 -15.97 -35.08
C PRO A 28 -16.05 -16.60 -34.92
N VAL A 29 -16.05 -17.91 -34.68
CA VAL A 29 -14.90 -18.79 -34.44
C VAL A 29 -13.97 -18.87 -35.66
N GLY A 30 -12.69 -18.51 -35.44
CA GLY A 30 -11.58 -18.79 -36.35
C GLY A 30 -10.45 -19.48 -35.59
N ASP A 31 -10.10 -20.68 -36.06
CA ASP A 31 -9.05 -21.55 -35.55
C ASP A 31 -7.66 -21.02 -35.93
N MET A 32 -6.85 -20.61 -34.95
CA MET A 32 -5.40 -20.40 -35.09
C MET A 32 -4.70 -20.63 -33.73
N THR A 33 -4.06 -21.79 -33.60
CA THR A 33 -2.81 -22.05 -32.86
C THR A 33 -2.67 -21.38 -31.49
N GLU A 34 -2.95 -22.15 -30.44
CA GLU A 34 -2.76 -21.79 -29.03
C GLU A 34 -1.25 -21.66 -28.70
N THR A 35 -0.66 -20.49 -28.95
CA THR A 35 0.44 -20.01 -28.11
C THR A 35 -0.17 -19.53 -26.80
N LYS A 36 -0.12 -20.35 -25.74
CA LYS A 36 -0.43 -19.92 -24.37
C LYS A 36 0.50 -18.79 -23.95
N GLY A 37 0.13 -17.56 -24.28
CA GLY A 37 0.58 -16.38 -23.58
C GLY A 37 0.11 -16.51 -22.13
N VAL A 38 1.03 -16.67 -21.21
CA VAL A 38 0.75 -16.67 -19.77
C VAL A 38 0.27 -15.27 -19.39
N SER A 39 -1.04 -15.02 -19.48
CA SER A 39 -1.68 -13.86 -18.86
C SER A 39 -1.83 -14.12 -17.36
N SER A 40 -0.73 -14.08 -16.61
CA SER A 40 -0.78 -14.13 -15.14
C SER A 40 -0.74 -12.71 -14.61
N GLN A 41 -1.89 -12.04 -14.60
CA GLN A 41 -2.08 -10.93 -13.66
C GLN A 41 -2.67 -11.51 -12.39
N ASP A 42 -1.82 -12.18 -11.61
CA ASP A 42 -2.17 -12.41 -10.21
C ASP A 42 -2.33 -11.04 -9.53
N PRO A 43 -3.40 -10.83 -8.74
CA PRO A 43 -3.60 -9.54 -8.09
C PRO A 43 -2.44 -9.26 -7.14
N ILE A 44 -2.02 -7.99 -7.05
CA ILE A 44 -1.04 -7.54 -6.05
C ILE A 44 -1.57 -7.89 -4.66
N ARG A 45 -0.73 -8.50 -3.81
CA ARG A 45 -1.12 -8.90 -2.45
C ARG A 45 -0.34 -8.12 -1.41
N LEU A 46 -1.06 -7.54 -0.46
CA LEU A 46 -0.50 -6.87 0.71
C LEU A 46 -0.82 -7.70 1.96
N TYR A 47 0.16 -8.44 2.44
CA TYR A 47 0.06 -9.29 3.63
C TYR A 47 0.23 -8.47 4.91
N THR A 48 -0.63 -8.69 5.90
CA THR A 48 -0.70 -7.88 7.12
C THR A 48 -1.45 -8.58 8.26
N GLN A 49 -1.46 -7.93 9.44
CA GLN A 49 -2.39 -8.14 10.55
C GLN A 49 -3.48 -7.05 10.57
N ALA A 50 -4.49 -7.22 11.41
CA ALA A 50 -5.70 -6.39 11.43
C ALA A 50 -5.43 -4.89 11.66
N LEU A 51 -4.45 -4.54 12.50
CA LEU A 51 -4.10 -3.15 12.81
C LEU A 51 -2.58 -2.96 12.73
N ASN A 52 -2.09 -2.58 11.54
CA ASN A 52 -0.67 -2.32 11.31
C ASN A 52 -0.47 -0.99 10.56
N SER A 53 0.11 0.01 11.24
CA SER A 53 0.38 1.34 10.68
C SER A 53 1.38 1.31 9.53
N TYR A 54 2.35 0.39 9.56
CA TYR A 54 3.29 0.19 8.46
C TYR A 54 2.59 -0.31 7.20
N THR A 55 1.52 -1.11 7.35
CA THR A 55 0.69 -1.55 6.24
C THR A 55 -0.09 -0.41 5.63
N GLU A 56 -0.65 0.49 6.45
CA GLU A 56 -1.38 1.66 5.94
C GLU A 56 -0.49 2.59 5.10
N LYS A 57 0.79 2.72 5.46
CA LYS A 57 1.78 3.43 4.64
C LYS A 57 1.90 2.83 3.23
N VAL A 58 2.00 1.51 3.13
CA VAL A 58 2.09 0.80 1.84
C VAL A 58 0.78 0.89 1.06
N ALA A 59 -0.36 0.73 1.74
CA ALA A 59 -1.68 0.86 1.13
C ALA A 59 -1.90 2.27 0.54
N ALA A 60 -1.48 3.31 1.25
CA ALA A 60 -1.52 4.69 0.74
C ALA A 60 -0.62 4.88 -0.50
N ALA A 61 0.58 4.30 -0.50
CA ALA A 61 1.47 4.35 -1.66
C ALA A 61 0.86 3.65 -2.88
N LEU A 62 0.29 2.46 -2.71
CA LEU A 62 -0.42 1.73 -3.77
C LEU A 62 -1.60 2.55 -4.31
N ALA A 63 -2.39 3.17 -3.43
CA ALA A 63 -3.51 4.02 -3.80
C ALA A 63 -3.07 5.24 -4.60
N LEU A 64 -1.98 5.92 -4.19
CA LEU A 64 -1.41 7.05 -4.93
C LEU A 64 -0.90 6.63 -6.32
N LYS A 65 -0.37 5.42 -6.45
CA LYS A 65 0.03 4.86 -7.75
C LYS A 65 -1.14 4.34 -8.59
N GLY A 66 -2.36 4.31 -8.04
CA GLY A 66 -3.53 3.73 -8.72
C GLY A 66 -3.42 2.22 -8.93
N MET A 67 -2.68 1.51 -8.07
CA MET A 67 -2.43 0.08 -8.18
C MET A 67 -3.42 -0.69 -7.29
N PRO A 68 -4.41 -1.40 -7.87
CA PRO A 68 -5.36 -2.19 -7.09
C PRO A 68 -4.65 -3.39 -6.44
N PHE A 69 -5.02 -3.69 -5.20
CA PHE A 69 -4.41 -4.77 -4.43
C PHE A 69 -5.43 -5.46 -3.53
N ALA A 70 -5.14 -6.72 -3.20
CA ALA A 70 -5.86 -7.49 -2.21
C ALA A 70 -5.10 -7.49 -0.88
N ARG A 71 -5.81 -7.22 0.22
CA ARG A 71 -5.23 -7.31 1.56
C ARG A 71 -5.41 -8.74 2.09
N VAL A 72 -4.31 -9.38 2.47
CA VAL A 72 -4.32 -10.73 3.04
C VAL A 72 -4.00 -10.61 4.52
N VAL A 73 -5.01 -10.81 5.36
CA VAL A 73 -4.91 -10.60 6.82
C VAL A 73 -4.75 -11.96 7.51
N SER A 74 -3.74 -12.09 8.36
CA SER A 74 -3.58 -13.23 9.27
C SER A 74 -2.94 -12.77 10.57
N GLU A 75 -3.40 -13.34 11.68
CA GLU A 75 -2.81 -13.17 13.01
C GLU A 75 -1.85 -14.32 13.38
N GLU A 76 -1.74 -15.35 12.53
CA GLU A 76 -0.93 -16.54 12.78
C GLU A 76 0.58 -16.23 12.59
N PRO A 77 1.44 -16.47 13.60
CA PRO A 77 2.88 -16.24 13.49
C PRO A 77 3.55 -17.03 12.35
N GLU A 78 3.07 -18.23 12.06
CA GLU A 78 3.57 -19.11 10.99
C GLU A 78 3.39 -18.46 9.62
N ASP A 79 2.32 -17.68 9.44
CA ASP A 79 2.08 -16.95 8.20
C ASP A 79 3.10 -15.82 8.00
N VAL A 80 3.44 -15.08 9.05
CA VAL A 80 4.49 -14.06 9.01
C VAL A 80 5.82 -14.68 8.62
N GLN A 81 6.13 -15.86 9.17
CA GLN A 81 7.35 -16.59 8.84
C GLN A 81 7.36 -17.09 7.39
N ARG A 82 6.19 -17.52 6.87
CA ARG A 82 6.04 -17.93 5.46
C ARG A 82 6.14 -16.76 4.48
N TRP A 83 5.57 -15.61 4.82
CA TRP A 83 5.53 -14.44 3.93
C TRP A 83 6.82 -13.62 3.97
N SER A 84 7.44 -13.51 5.14
CA SER A 84 8.70 -12.79 5.38
C SER A 84 9.71 -13.70 6.11
N PRO A 85 10.29 -14.71 5.43
CA PRO A 85 11.15 -15.70 6.07
C PRO A 85 12.44 -15.11 6.68
N ILE A 86 12.96 -14.02 6.10
CA ILE A 86 14.17 -13.35 6.56
C ILE A 86 13.85 -12.32 7.64
N ALA A 87 13.07 -11.28 7.31
CA ALA A 87 12.84 -10.16 8.22
C ALA A 87 11.81 -10.48 9.32
N ARG A 88 10.95 -11.49 9.12
CA ARG A 88 9.84 -11.85 10.01
C ARG A 88 8.96 -10.67 10.45
N THR A 89 8.69 -9.76 9.52
CA THR A 89 7.90 -8.54 9.77
C THR A 89 6.82 -8.36 8.72
N LEU A 90 5.76 -7.64 9.10
CA LEU A 90 4.72 -7.14 8.21
C LEU A 90 4.79 -5.61 8.10
N PRO A 91 4.38 -5.01 6.97
CA PRO A 91 3.77 -5.64 5.79
C PRO A 91 4.75 -6.41 4.90
N VAL A 92 4.19 -7.30 4.08
CA VAL A 92 4.85 -7.88 2.89
C VAL A 92 4.01 -7.55 1.66
N LEU A 93 4.65 -7.03 0.61
CA LEU A 93 4.03 -6.81 -0.69
C LEU A 93 4.49 -7.88 -1.68
N GLU A 94 3.55 -8.48 -2.41
CA GLU A 94 3.79 -9.40 -3.51
C GLU A 94 3.28 -8.82 -4.83
N ILE A 95 4.15 -8.75 -5.82
CA ILE A 95 3.86 -8.34 -7.20
C ILE A 95 4.53 -9.36 -8.12
N ASP A 96 3.76 -9.97 -9.03
CA ASP A 96 4.26 -10.96 -10.00
C ASP A 96 5.11 -12.07 -9.35
N GLY A 97 4.65 -12.59 -8.21
CA GLY A 97 5.33 -13.62 -7.43
C GLY A 97 6.59 -13.17 -6.66
N ARG A 98 6.98 -11.90 -6.76
CA ARG A 98 8.12 -11.33 -6.01
C ARG A 98 7.65 -10.68 -4.72
N ARG A 99 8.25 -11.06 -3.59
CA ARG A 99 7.93 -10.52 -2.27
C ARG A 99 8.98 -9.54 -1.76
N LYS A 100 8.51 -8.46 -1.14
CA LYS A 100 9.34 -7.52 -0.38
C LYS A 100 8.66 -7.19 0.96
N SER A 101 9.42 -7.28 2.05
CA SER A 101 9.04 -6.81 3.38
C SER A 101 9.72 -5.46 3.69
N ASP A 102 9.37 -4.85 4.82
CA ASP A 102 9.78 -3.50 5.27
C ASP A 102 9.07 -2.38 4.50
N SER A 103 8.26 -1.58 5.21
CA SER A 103 7.37 -0.60 4.58
C SER A 103 8.11 0.49 3.79
N ILE A 104 9.29 0.93 4.24
CA ILE A 104 10.08 1.95 3.54
C ILE A 104 10.69 1.34 2.28
N LYS A 105 11.24 0.13 2.39
CA LYS A 105 11.79 -0.61 1.23
C LYS A 105 10.72 -0.93 0.20
N ILE A 106 9.51 -1.26 0.63
CA ILE A 106 8.36 -1.49 -0.25
C ILE A 106 7.97 -0.20 -0.99
N VAL A 107 7.83 0.93 -0.28
CA VAL A 107 7.49 2.22 -0.89
C VAL A 107 8.55 2.65 -1.92
N LYS A 108 9.83 2.48 -1.61
CA LYS A 108 10.93 2.71 -2.57
C LYS A 108 10.81 1.82 -3.80
N TRP A 109 10.51 0.54 -3.58
CA TRP A 109 10.36 -0.42 -4.68
C TRP A 109 9.16 -0.09 -5.59
N LEU A 110 8.04 0.35 -5.02
CA LEU A 110 6.88 0.84 -5.78
C LEU A 110 7.22 2.08 -6.60
N ASP A 111 8.02 2.99 -6.04
CA ASP A 111 8.47 4.18 -6.77
C ASP A 111 9.41 3.84 -7.92
N GLU A 112 10.29 2.84 -7.76
CA GLU A 112 11.17 2.34 -8.81
C GLU A 112 10.40 1.62 -9.93
N LEU A 113 9.40 0.79 -9.57
CA LEU A 113 8.56 0.05 -10.53
C LEU A 113 7.64 0.97 -11.34
N HIS A 114 7.04 1.96 -10.67
CA HIS A 114 6.08 2.89 -11.28
C HIS A 114 6.47 4.33 -10.96
N PRO A 115 7.44 4.94 -11.67
CA PRO A 115 7.95 6.27 -11.32
C PRO A 115 6.93 7.41 -11.30
N ASN A 116 5.76 7.24 -11.93
CA ASN A 116 4.71 8.25 -12.01
C ASN A 116 3.38 7.74 -11.40
N PRO A 117 2.71 8.53 -10.53
CA PRO A 117 3.19 9.78 -9.93
C PRO A 117 4.31 9.50 -8.90
N PRO A 118 5.32 10.38 -8.74
CA PRO A 118 6.44 10.11 -7.85
C PRO A 118 6.00 10.11 -6.36
N LEU A 119 6.51 9.17 -5.57
CA LEU A 119 6.27 9.09 -4.12
C LEU A 119 7.30 9.90 -3.32
N PHE A 120 8.48 10.12 -3.89
CA PHE A 120 9.52 10.99 -3.34
C PHE A 120 9.70 12.22 -4.22
N SER A 121 10.26 13.27 -3.64
CA SER A 121 10.68 14.45 -4.40
C SER A 121 11.74 14.08 -5.45
N GLY A 122 11.70 14.75 -6.61
CA GLY A 122 12.78 14.67 -7.58
C GLY A 122 14.09 15.33 -7.12
N ASP A 123 14.03 16.21 -6.11
CA ASP A 123 15.22 16.78 -5.47
C ASP A 123 15.82 15.74 -4.49
N PRO A 124 17.08 15.31 -4.67
CA PRO A 124 17.71 14.29 -3.82
C PRO A 124 17.78 14.67 -2.34
N ARG A 125 18.00 15.95 -2.00
CA ARG A 125 18.06 16.39 -0.59
C ARG A 125 16.70 16.31 0.07
N ILE A 126 15.65 16.70 -0.66
CA ILE A 126 14.28 16.61 -0.16
C ILE A 126 13.86 15.14 -0.03
N ALA A 127 14.18 14.31 -1.02
CA ALA A 127 13.92 12.88 -0.98
C ALA A 127 14.57 12.20 0.23
N GLU A 128 15.82 12.59 0.55
CA GLU A 128 16.50 12.08 1.73
C GLU A 128 15.84 12.53 3.04
N ALA A 129 15.46 13.81 3.13
CA ALA A 129 14.71 14.30 4.28
C ALA A 129 13.36 13.58 4.46
N GLN A 130 12.67 13.24 3.37
CA GLN A 130 11.44 12.43 3.41
C GLN A 130 11.69 11.03 3.97
N ARG A 131 12.80 10.38 3.58
CA ARG A 131 13.17 9.05 4.10
C ARG A 131 13.52 9.12 5.59
N HIS A 132 14.36 10.07 6.01
CA HIS A 132 14.70 10.26 7.42
C HIS A 132 13.47 10.54 8.28
N LEU A 133 12.50 11.32 7.78
CA LEU A 133 11.25 11.55 8.49
C LEU A 133 10.43 10.25 8.63
N ALA A 134 10.38 9.43 7.58
CA ALA A 134 9.70 8.14 7.62
C ALA A 134 10.39 7.16 8.59
N GLU A 135 11.72 7.11 8.60
CA GLU A 135 12.51 6.29 9.53
C GLU A 135 12.31 6.75 10.98
N TRP A 136 12.41 8.06 11.25
CA TRP A 136 12.14 8.60 12.58
C TRP A 136 10.72 8.27 13.08
N SER A 137 9.72 8.30 12.18
CA SER A 137 8.35 7.90 12.49
C SER A 137 8.27 6.42 12.89
N ASP A 138 8.96 5.55 12.16
CA ASP A 138 8.93 4.10 12.37
C ASP A 138 9.66 3.71 13.66
N ASP A 139 10.77 4.38 13.96
CA ASP A 139 11.59 4.07 15.14
C ASP A 139 11.13 4.85 16.38
N SER A 140 11.40 6.16 16.40
CA SER A 140 11.34 6.98 17.61
C SER A 140 9.91 7.33 18.00
N PHE A 141 9.09 7.72 17.02
CA PHE A 141 7.71 8.10 17.27
C PHE A 141 6.88 6.89 17.70
N THR A 142 6.95 5.78 16.95
CA THR A 142 6.20 4.55 17.26
C THR A 142 6.57 4.01 18.64
N TRP A 143 7.86 3.98 18.99
CA TRP A 143 8.29 3.58 20.32
C TRP A 143 7.70 4.48 21.42
N SER A 144 7.83 5.81 21.25
CA SER A 144 7.34 6.78 22.23
C SER A 144 5.82 6.71 22.41
N TRP A 145 5.09 6.56 21.30
CA TRP A 145 3.64 6.42 21.26
C TRP A 145 3.17 5.16 21.97
N ASN A 146 3.77 4.01 21.67
CA ASN A 146 3.40 2.75 22.31
C ASN A 146 3.67 2.80 23.81
N ARG A 147 4.82 3.33 24.23
CA ARG A 147 5.13 3.54 25.64
C ARG A 147 4.10 4.45 26.32
N TRP A 148 3.72 5.56 25.69
CA TRP A 148 2.72 6.48 26.22
C TRP A 148 1.33 5.82 26.36
N ARG A 149 0.94 5.00 25.36
CA ARG A 149 -0.34 4.26 25.36
C ARG A 149 -0.40 3.24 26.47
N THR A 150 0.61 2.37 26.58
CA THR A 150 0.66 1.32 27.62
C THR A 150 0.66 1.91 29.03
N ALA A 151 1.26 3.08 29.23
CA ALA A 151 1.24 3.76 30.53
C ALA A 151 -0.13 4.32 30.94
N ARG A 152 -1.08 4.50 30.00
CA ARG A 152 -2.40 5.11 30.24
C ARG A 152 -3.57 4.15 30.09
N TYR A 153 -3.40 3.11 29.28
CA TYR A 153 -4.41 2.10 29.00
C TYR A 153 -3.77 0.72 29.12
N PRO A 154 -3.61 0.19 30.36
CA PRO A 154 -3.03 -1.12 30.60
C PRO A 154 -3.92 -2.26 30.06
#